data_AF-A0A9Q0NE99-F1
#
_entry.id   AF-A0A9Q0NE99-F1
#
_cell.length_a   1.000
_cell.length_b   1.000
_cell.length_c   1.000
_cell.angle_alpha   90.00
_cell.angle_beta   90.00
_cell.angle_gamma   90.00
#
_symmetry.space_group_name_H-M   'P 1'
#
loop_
_entity.id
_entity.type
_entity.pdbx_description
1 polymer ?
#
loop_
_entity_poly.entity_id
_entity_poly.type
_entity_poly.pdbx_seq_one_letter_code
_entity_poly.pdbx_strand_id
1 'polypeptide(L)'
;YRKHTLTKLAGNNALRACAGFAATIFSLGILRDYLYVHAIELQPILPLLESNVFKALAVLLFLIGNVLVLSSMWALGVTGTYLGDYFGILKESRVTGFPFNVCENPMYTGCTLSFLGTALWYASPSGLLLTLVVHVVYRVALRFEGPFTAMIYATKDD
;
A
#
# COMPACT_ATOMS: atom_id res chain seq x y z
N TYR A 1 -15.20 -5.29 11.53
CA TYR A 1 -16.53 -4.91 11.03
C TYR A 1 -17.63 -5.16 12.07
N ARG A 2 -18.23 -6.36 12.19
CA ARG A 2 -19.45 -6.60 13.00
C ARG A 2 -19.42 -6.24 14.49
N LYS A 3 -18.26 -6.28 15.15
CA LYS A 3 -18.14 -6.03 16.61
C LYS A 3 -17.88 -4.56 16.98
N HIS A 4 -17.50 -3.72 16.01
CA HIS A 4 -17.22 -2.28 16.17
C HIS A 4 -16.29 -1.92 17.36
N THR A 5 -15.37 -2.81 17.73
CA THR A 5 -14.53 -2.66 18.94
C THR A 5 -13.70 -1.37 18.92
N LEU A 6 -13.04 -1.08 17.80
CA LEU A 6 -12.23 0.14 17.65
C LEU A 6 -13.08 1.41 17.70
N THR A 7 -14.28 1.39 17.10
CA THR A 7 -15.24 2.50 17.19
C THR A 7 -15.68 2.75 18.62
N LYS A 8 -15.94 1.69 19.39
CA LYS A 8 -16.29 1.79 20.82
C LYS A 8 -15.14 2.40 21.65
N LEU A 9 -13.91 1.94 21.42
CA LEU A 9 -12.72 2.49 22.08
C LEU A 9 -12.50 3.98 21.75
N ALA A 10 -12.89 4.42 20.56
CA ALA A 10 -12.83 5.82 20.13
C ALA A 10 -14.04 6.66 20.57
N GLY A 11 -14.78 6.24 21.61
CA GLY A 11 -15.95 6.96 22.11
C GLY A 11 -17.15 6.92 21.17
N ASN A 12 -17.37 5.79 20.48
CA ASN A 12 -18.40 5.57 19.47
C ASN A 12 -18.33 6.53 18.26
N ASN A 13 -17.17 7.13 17.98
CA ASN A 13 -16.96 7.98 16.81
C ASN A 13 -16.15 7.25 15.74
N ALA A 14 -16.82 6.88 14.64
CA ALA A 14 -16.21 6.15 13.52
C ALA A 14 -15.05 6.92 12.86
N LEU A 15 -15.17 8.24 12.72
CA LEU A 15 -14.15 9.08 12.09
C LEU A 15 -12.88 9.15 12.93
N ARG A 16 -13.02 9.30 14.26
CA ARG A 16 -11.88 9.26 15.18
C ARG A 16 -11.21 7.89 15.20
N ALA A 17 -11.99 6.81 15.19
CA ALA A 17 -11.47 5.45 15.12
C ALA A 17 -10.68 5.21 13.82
N CYS A 18 -11.24 5.62 12.68
CA CYS A 18 -10.59 5.53 11.37
C CYS A 18 -9.32 6.39 11.32
N ALA A 19 -9.33 7.61 11.86
CA ALA A 19 -8.15 8.48 11.90
C ALA A 19 -7.03 7.89 12.77
N GLY A 20 -7.36 7.35 13.95
CA GLY A 20 -6.37 6.68 14.81
C GLY A 20 -5.79 5.41 14.15
N PHE A 21 -6.64 4.67 13.44
CA PHE A 21 -6.21 3.49 12.68
C PHE A 21 -5.31 3.87 11.50
N ALA A 22 -5.68 4.91 10.75
CA ALA A 22 -4.87 5.46 9.66
C ALA A 22 -3.49 5.92 10.16
N ALA A 23 -3.45 6.67 11.27
CA ALA A 23 -2.19 7.08 11.89
C ALA A 23 -1.32 5.87 12.28
N THR A 24 -1.93 4.83 12.85
CA THR A 24 -1.23 3.60 13.23
C THR A 24 -0.65 2.89 12.00
N ILE A 25 -1.44 2.66 10.95
CA ILE A 25 -0.96 2.00 9.71
C ILE A 25 0.15 2.84 9.07
N PHE A 26 -0.03 4.15 8.96
CA PHE A 26 0.96 5.03 8.37
C PHE A 26 2.28 5.03 9.14
N SER A 27 2.24 5.15 10.46
CA SER A 27 3.44 5.09 11.31
C SER A 27 4.14 3.73 11.23
N LEU A 28 3.38 2.62 11.23
CA LEU A 28 3.95 1.29 11.01
C LEU A 28 4.56 1.15 9.61
N GLY A 29 3.97 1.80 8.60
CA GLY A 29 4.53 1.90 7.26
C GLY A 29 5.90 2.58 7.24
N ILE A 30 6.02 3.75 7.88
CA ILE A 30 7.31 4.46 8.03
C ILE A 30 8.33 3.58 8.74
N LEU A 31 7.95 2.95 9.86
CA LEU A 31 8.85 2.07 10.61
C LEU A 31 9.30 0.88 9.76
N ARG A 32 8.37 0.24 9.03
CA ARG A 32 8.69 -0.86 8.11
C ARG A 32 9.69 -0.42 7.05
N ASP A 33 9.48 0.74 6.44
CA ASP A 33 10.35 1.22 5.35
C ASP A 33 11.75 1.56 5.88
N TYR A 34 11.84 2.15 7.07
CA TYR A 34 13.11 2.38 7.77
C TYR A 34 13.83 1.05 8.08
N LEU A 35 13.14 0.10 8.70
CA LEU A 35 13.71 -1.21 9.03
C LEU A 35 14.13 -1.99 7.78
N TYR A 36 13.36 -1.87 6.69
CA TYR A 36 13.68 -2.49 5.41
C TYR A 36 14.99 -1.95 4.84
N VAL A 37 15.13 -0.62 4.72
CA VAL A 37 16.36 0.01 4.20
C VAL A 37 17.55 -0.36 5.09
N HIS A 38 17.39 -0.24 6.40
CA HIS A 38 18.46 -0.60 7.34
C HIS A 38 18.87 -2.08 7.22
N ALA A 39 17.91 -3.00 7.04
CA ALA A 39 18.20 -4.41 6.90
C ALA A 39 18.96 -4.72 5.60
N ILE A 40 18.59 -4.10 4.47
CA ILE A 40 19.23 -4.38 3.18
C ILE A 40 20.62 -3.75 3.04
N GLU A 41 20.87 -2.62 3.72
CA GLU A 41 22.19 -1.97 3.76
C GLU A 41 23.25 -2.82 4.46
N LEU A 42 22.83 -3.66 5.41
CA LEU A 42 23.72 -4.58 6.13
C LEU A 42 24.00 -5.89 5.39
N GLN A 43 23.44 -6.07 4.19
CA GLN A 43 23.56 -7.31 3.42
C GLN A 43 24.57 -7.17 2.28
N PRO A 44 25.14 -8.29 1.79
CA PRO A 44 26.03 -8.26 0.63
C PRO A 44 25.33 -7.68 -0.60
N ILE A 45 26.07 -6.89 -1.37
CA ILE A 45 25.61 -6.37 -2.66
C ILE A 45 25.85 -7.38 -3.78
N LEU A 46 25.07 -7.29 -4.84
CA LEU A 46 25.29 -7.99 -6.10
C LEU A 46 25.86 -7.03 -7.14
N PRO A 47 27.17 -7.12 -7.49
CA PRO A 47 27.85 -6.14 -8.34
C PRO A 47 27.20 -5.91 -9.71
N LEU A 48 26.51 -6.92 -10.26
CA LEU A 48 25.74 -6.78 -11.51
C LEU A 48 24.71 -5.64 -11.45
N LEU A 49 24.10 -5.43 -10.27
CA LEU A 49 23.05 -4.42 -10.05
C LEU A 49 23.60 -3.01 -9.83
N GLU A 50 24.92 -2.84 -9.72
CA GLU A 50 25.54 -1.53 -9.52
C GLU A 50 25.64 -0.70 -10.80
N SER A 51 25.40 -1.31 -11.97
CA SER A 51 25.49 -0.61 -13.25
C SER A 51 24.48 0.53 -13.35
N ASN A 52 24.85 1.58 -14.11
CA ASN A 52 24.01 2.76 -14.34
C ASN A 52 22.63 2.40 -14.90
N VAL A 53 22.51 1.30 -15.66
CA VAL A 53 21.25 0.82 -16.20
C VAL A 53 20.29 0.44 -15.07
N PHE A 54 20.75 -0.30 -14.05
CA PHE A 54 19.91 -0.68 -12.91
C PHE A 54 19.61 0.51 -12.00
N LYS A 55 20.52 1.46 -11.83
CA LYS A 55 20.24 2.72 -11.10
C LYS A 55 19.17 3.56 -11.80
N ALA A 56 19.25 3.69 -13.12
CA ALA A 56 18.22 4.38 -13.91
C ALA A 56 16.88 3.67 -13.82
N LEU A 57 16.87 2.33 -13.92
CA LEU A 57 15.67 1.53 -13.75
C LEU A 57 15.07 1.69 -12.34
N ALA A 58 15.90 1.72 -11.30
CA ALA A 58 15.46 1.95 -9.93
C ALA A 58 14.71 3.28 -9.80
N VAL A 59 15.28 4.37 -10.32
CA VAL A 59 14.64 5.71 -10.32
C VAL A 59 13.31 5.68 -11.06
N LEU A 60 13.25 5.07 -12.24
CA LEU A 60 12.01 4.94 -13.02
C LEU A 60 10.93 4.20 -12.22
N LEU A 61 11.28 3.07 -11.61
CA LEU A 61 10.35 2.26 -10.81
C LEU A 61 9.84 3.04 -9.59
N PHE A 62 10.71 3.79 -8.91
CA PHE A 62 10.31 4.66 -7.81
C PHE A 62 9.34 5.76 -8.25
N LEU A 63 9.62 6.42 -9.38
CA LEU A 63 8.75 7.49 -9.89
C LEU A 63 7.38 6.94 -10.25
N ILE A 64 7.32 5.84 -11.02
CA ILE A 64 6.06 5.18 -11.37
C ILE A 64 5.33 4.71 -10.11
N GLY A 65 6.05 4.09 -9.17
CA GLY A 65 5.49 3.61 -7.92
C GLY A 65 4.85 4.71 -7.08
N ASN A 66 5.57 5.83 -6.90
CA ASN A 66 5.05 6.98 -6.16
C ASN A 66 3.88 7.65 -6.89
N VAL A 67 3.92 7.76 -8.22
CA VAL A 67 2.78 8.28 -8.99
C VAL A 67 1.54 7.44 -8.73
N LEU A 68 1.63 6.11 -8.80
CA LEU A 68 0.49 5.22 -8.54
C LEU A 68 -0.01 5.32 -7.10
N VAL A 69 0.90 5.31 -6.11
CA VAL A 69 0.52 5.41 -4.69
C VAL A 69 -0.14 6.75 -4.40
N LEU A 70 0.52 7.86 -4.69
CA LEU A 70 0.04 9.19 -4.33
C LEU A 70 -1.25 9.56 -5.07
N SER A 71 -1.36 9.25 -6.35
CA SER A 71 -2.60 9.51 -7.10
C SER A 71 -3.76 8.63 -6.63
N SER A 72 -3.51 7.38 -6.23
CA SER A 72 -4.55 6.53 -5.63
C SER A 72 -5.02 7.05 -4.28
N MET A 73 -4.08 7.48 -3.41
CA MET A 73 -4.40 8.10 -2.12
C MET A 73 -5.18 9.41 -2.29
N TRP A 74 -4.82 10.21 -3.29
CA TRP A 74 -5.55 11.43 -3.63
C TRP A 74 -6.99 11.13 -4.05
N ALA A 75 -7.19 10.14 -4.91
CA ALA A 75 -8.53 9.80 -5.43
C ALA A 75 -9.43 9.11 -4.38
N LEU A 76 -8.85 8.34 -3.46
CA LEU A 76 -9.56 7.66 -2.38
C LEU A 76 -9.76 8.53 -1.14
N GLY A 77 -8.85 9.49 -0.90
CA GLY A 77 -8.74 10.21 0.36
C GLY A 77 -8.23 9.32 1.50
N VAL A 78 -8.03 9.91 2.68
CA VAL A 78 -7.48 9.21 3.86
C VAL A 78 -8.39 8.06 4.30
N THR A 79 -9.70 8.28 4.38
CA THR A 79 -10.65 7.24 4.81
C THR A 79 -10.75 6.11 3.79
N GLY A 80 -10.77 6.40 2.49
CA GLY A 80 -10.77 5.36 1.45
C GLY A 80 -9.47 4.56 1.41
N THR A 81 -8.33 5.18 1.79
CA THR A 81 -7.02 4.51 1.80
C THR A 81 -6.83 3.60 3.02
N TYR A 82 -7.29 4.05 4.20
CA TYR A 82 -7.01 3.38 5.47
C TYR A 82 -8.24 2.66 6.05
N LEU A 83 -8.94 1.90 5.21
CA LEU A 83 -10.04 1.01 5.60
C LEU A 83 -11.21 1.73 6.31
N GLY A 84 -11.60 2.91 5.84
CA GLY A 84 -12.74 3.66 6.36
C GLY A 84 -14.05 2.87 6.26
N ASP A 85 -14.16 2.00 5.27
CA ASP A 85 -15.26 1.05 5.10
C ASP A 85 -15.44 0.10 6.30
N TYR A 86 -14.35 -0.31 6.96
CA TYR A 86 -14.42 -1.08 8.21
C TYR A 86 -15.09 -0.33 9.36
N PHE A 87 -15.06 1.00 9.30
CA PHE A 87 -15.71 1.90 10.25
C PHE A 87 -17.09 2.39 9.78
N GLY A 88 -17.56 1.93 8.61
CA GLY A 88 -18.83 2.35 8.00
C GLY A 88 -18.75 3.66 7.22
N ILE A 89 -17.54 4.16 6.94
CA ILE A 89 -17.31 5.37 6.14
C ILE A 89 -17.14 4.94 4.68
N LEU A 90 -18.26 4.91 3.95
CA LEU A 90 -18.29 4.46 2.57
C LEU A 90 -18.24 5.63 1.59
N LYS A 91 -17.50 5.45 0.50
CA LYS A 91 -17.53 6.39 -0.62
C LYS A 91 -18.85 6.25 -1.37
N GLU A 92 -19.27 7.31 -2.08
CA GLU A 92 -20.49 7.27 -2.88
C GLU A 92 -20.45 6.17 -3.94
N SER A 93 -19.34 6.08 -4.66
CA SER A 93 -19.08 5.09 -5.69
C SER A 93 -17.61 4.69 -5.73
N ARG A 94 -17.34 3.52 -6.30
CA ARG A 94 -15.99 3.04 -6.56
C ARG A 94 -15.26 4.01 -7.51
N VAL A 95 -14.01 4.31 -7.19
CA VAL A 95 -13.16 5.14 -8.06
C VAL A 95 -12.76 4.33 -9.29
N THR A 96 -13.06 4.84 -10.47
CA THR A 96 -12.72 4.22 -11.76
C THR A 96 -11.77 5.06 -12.60
N GLY A 97 -11.51 6.32 -12.22
CA GLY A 97 -10.54 7.19 -12.89
C GLY A 97 -9.09 6.85 -12.57
N PHE A 98 -8.15 7.65 -13.07
CA PHE A 98 -6.73 7.46 -12.79
C PHE A 98 -6.42 7.47 -11.28
N PRO A 99 -5.58 6.55 -10.76
CA PRO A 99 -4.84 5.50 -11.48
C PRO A 99 -5.58 4.15 -11.66
N PHE A 100 -6.83 4.04 -11.17
CA PHE A 100 -7.61 2.79 -11.15
C PHE A 100 -8.05 2.31 -12.54
N ASN A 101 -8.10 3.18 -13.55
CA ASN A 101 -8.35 2.78 -14.95
C ASN A 101 -7.14 2.11 -15.63
N VAL A 102 -5.92 2.31 -15.09
CA VAL A 102 -4.68 1.75 -15.67
C VAL A 102 -4.23 0.52 -14.88
N CYS A 103 -4.41 0.55 -13.56
CA CYS A 103 -4.00 -0.51 -12.66
C CYS A 103 -5.13 -0.76 -11.65
N GLU A 104 -5.59 -2.01 -11.53
CA GLU A 104 -6.71 -2.36 -10.64
C GLU A 104 -6.43 -2.04 -9.18
N ASN A 105 -5.18 -2.27 -8.73
CA ASN A 105 -4.72 -2.10 -7.35
C ASN A 105 -3.46 -1.22 -7.34
N PRO A 106 -3.62 0.09 -7.62
CA PRO A 106 -2.51 0.99 -7.92
C PRO A 106 -1.60 1.22 -6.71
N MET A 107 -2.17 1.30 -5.50
CA MET A 107 -1.40 1.43 -4.26
C MET A 107 -0.49 0.22 -4.02
N TYR A 108 -1.03 -1.00 -4.10
CA TYR A 108 -0.25 -2.24 -3.92
C TYR A 108 0.84 -2.42 -4.97
N THR A 109 0.49 -2.14 -6.24
CA THR A 109 1.44 -2.19 -7.35
C THR A 109 2.53 -1.14 -7.16
N GLY A 110 2.15 0.11 -6.87
CA GLY A 110 3.10 1.20 -6.68
C GLY A 110 4.03 0.97 -5.49
N CYS A 111 3.53 0.46 -4.36
CA CYS A 111 4.37 0.04 -3.24
C CYS A 111 5.36 -1.05 -3.66
N THR A 112 4.92 -2.08 -4.37
CA THR A 112 5.82 -3.15 -4.86
C THR A 112 6.93 -2.59 -5.75
N LEU A 113 6.59 -1.67 -6.66
CA LEU A 113 7.57 -0.99 -7.52
C LEU A 113 8.56 -0.15 -6.71
N SER A 114 8.12 0.53 -5.66
CA SER A 114 9.01 1.26 -4.76
C SER A 114 9.97 0.30 -4.02
N PHE A 115 9.50 -0.83 -3.49
CA PHE A 115 10.37 -1.85 -2.88
C PHE A 115 11.41 -2.39 -3.86
N LEU A 116 10.99 -2.70 -5.09
CA LEU A 116 11.87 -3.17 -6.16
C LEU A 116 12.90 -2.10 -6.54
N GLY A 117 12.45 -0.85 -6.69
CA GLY A 117 13.28 0.30 -6.96
C GLY A 117 14.36 0.46 -5.89
N THR A 118 13.99 0.38 -4.60
CA THR A 118 14.95 0.44 -3.49
C THR A 118 15.95 -0.71 -3.57
N ALA A 119 15.50 -1.95 -3.80
CA ALA A 119 16.37 -3.11 -3.89
C ALA A 119 17.42 -2.97 -4.99
N LEU A 120 17.02 -2.48 -6.17
CA LEU A 120 17.92 -2.18 -7.28
C LEU A 120 18.85 -1.00 -6.97
N TRP A 121 18.33 0.06 -6.34
CA TRP A 121 19.12 1.21 -5.94
C TRP A 121 20.24 0.83 -4.97
N TYR A 122 19.99 -0.09 -4.06
CA TYR A 122 20.99 -0.60 -3.11
C TYR A 122 21.76 -1.83 -3.62
N ALA A 123 21.53 -2.26 -4.87
CA ALA A 123 22.11 -3.47 -5.45
C ALA A 123 21.96 -4.71 -4.53
N SER A 124 20.85 -4.81 -3.82
CA SER A 124 20.66 -5.75 -2.71
C SER A 124 19.83 -6.98 -3.11
N PRO A 125 20.41 -8.20 -3.12
CA PRO A 125 19.66 -9.44 -3.38
C PRO A 125 18.61 -9.73 -2.33
N SER A 126 18.90 -9.45 -1.05
CA SER A 126 17.93 -9.59 0.03
C SER A 126 16.76 -8.62 -0.16
N GLY A 127 17.03 -7.40 -0.65
CA GLY A 127 15.98 -6.46 -1.07
C GLY A 127 15.07 -7.03 -2.17
N LEU A 128 15.63 -7.73 -3.16
CA LEU A 128 14.84 -8.38 -4.22
C LEU A 128 13.96 -9.51 -3.65
N LEU A 129 14.50 -10.32 -2.74
CA LEU A 129 13.72 -11.36 -2.05
C LEU A 129 12.61 -10.77 -1.19
N LEU A 130 12.90 -9.71 -0.43
CA LEU A 130 11.89 -9.03 0.38
C LEU A 130 10.82 -8.37 -0.49
N THR A 131 11.19 -7.82 -1.65
CA THR A 131 10.23 -7.32 -2.64
C THR A 131 9.27 -8.43 -3.10
N LEU A 132 9.79 -9.64 -3.37
CA LEU A 132 8.95 -10.79 -3.71
C LEU A 132 8.02 -11.18 -2.56
N VAL A 133 8.51 -11.19 -1.33
CA VAL A 133 7.69 -11.47 -0.13
C VAL A 133 6.57 -10.45 -0.01
N VAL A 134 6.87 -9.16 -0.12
CA VAL A 134 5.87 -8.08 -0.09
C VAL A 134 4.82 -8.26 -1.19
N HIS A 135 5.27 -8.59 -2.41
CA HIS A 135 4.35 -8.85 -3.52
C HIS A 135 3.40 -10.01 -3.20
N VAL A 136 3.90 -11.12 -2.67
CA VAL A 136 3.07 -12.28 -2.28
C VAL A 136 2.07 -11.90 -1.19
N VAL A 137 2.52 -11.18 -0.15
CA VAL A 137 1.63 -10.69 0.92
C VAL A 137 0.51 -9.82 0.36
N TYR A 138 0.83 -8.92 -0.57
CA TYR A 138 -0.18 -8.08 -1.23
C TYR A 138 -1.16 -8.89 -2.08
N ARG A 139 -0.69 -9.90 -2.82
CA ARG A 139 -1.58 -10.80 -3.59
C ARG A 139 -2.53 -11.57 -2.67
N VAL A 140 -2.06 -12.01 -1.51
CA VAL A 140 -2.89 -12.67 -0.50
C VAL A 140 -3.91 -11.67 0.06
N ALA A 141 -3.49 -10.47 0.45
CA ALA A 141 -4.37 -9.43 0.98
C ALA A 141 -5.51 -9.08 -0.01
N LEU A 142 -5.17 -8.89 -1.29
CA LEU A 142 -6.13 -8.58 -2.36
C LEU A 142 -7.18 -9.68 -2.56
N ARG A 143 -6.86 -10.94 -2.24
CA ARG A 143 -7.83 -12.05 -2.30
C ARG A 143 -8.95 -11.89 -1.27
N PHE A 144 -8.71 -11.19 -0.18
CA PHE A 144 -9.71 -10.88 0.84
C PHE A 144 -10.35 -9.51 0.64
N GLU A 145 -9.56 -8.51 0.25
CA GLU A 145 -10.03 -7.14 0.06
C GLU A 145 -11.01 -7.03 -1.11
N GLY A 146 -10.70 -7.61 -2.27
CA GLY A 146 -11.54 -7.53 -3.47
C GLY A 146 -12.98 -8.00 -3.23
N PRO A 147 -13.21 -9.21 -2.71
CA PRO A 147 -14.55 -9.69 -2.36
C PRO A 147 -15.25 -8.84 -1.29
N PHE A 148 -14.50 -8.33 -0.31
CA PHE A 148 -15.05 -7.48 0.75
C PHE A 148 -15.56 -6.15 0.20
N THR A 149 -14.76 -5.47 -0.63
CA THR A 149 -15.15 -4.23 -1.29
C THR A 149 -16.37 -4.46 -2.20
N ALA A 150 -16.38 -5.53 -3.00
CA ALA A 150 -17.51 -5.85 -3.87
C ALA A 150 -18.81 -6.08 -3.08
N MET A 151 -18.73 -6.82 -1.98
CA MET A 151 -19.86 -7.08 -1.09
C MET A 151 -20.42 -5.78 -0.50
N ILE A 152 -19.57 -4.89 -0.02
CA ILE A 152 -20.00 -3.61 0.58
C ILE A 152 -20.76 -2.74 -0.43
N TYR A 153 -20.24 -2.59 -1.65
CA TYR A 153 -20.90 -1.79 -2.67
C TYR A 153 -22.20 -2.45 -3.17
N ALA A 154 -22.27 -3.78 -3.25
CA ALA A 154 -23.51 -4.47 -3.62
C ALA A 154 -24.63 -4.26 -2.59
N THR A 155 -24.33 -4.32 -1.29
CA THR A 155 -25.32 -4.06 -0.21
C THR A 155 -25.73 -2.60 -0.06
N LYS A 156 -25.11 -1.68 -0.78
CA LYS A 156 -25.45 -0.25 -0.75
C LYS A 156 -26.54 0.11 -1.76
N ASP A 157 -26.61 -0.65 -2.85
CA ASP A 157 -27.59 -0.47 -3.93
C ASP A 157 -28.93 -1.21 -3.65
N ASP A 158 -29.01 -1.95 -2.53
CA ASP A 158 -30.23 -2.57 -1.96
C ASP A 158 -30.83 -1.71 -0.84
#